data_AF-A0A958THA1-F1
#
_entry.id   AF-A0A958THA1-F1
#
_cell.length_a   1.000
_cell.length_b   1.000
_cell.length_c   1.000
_cell.angle_alpha   90.00
_cell.angle_beta   90.00
_cell.angle_gamma   90.00
#
_symmetry.space_group_name_H-M   'P 1'
#
loop_
_entity.id
_entity.type
_entity.pdbx_description
1 polymer ?
#
loop_
_entity_poly.entity_id
_entity_poly.type
_entity_poly.pdbx_seq_one_letter_code
_entity_poly.pdbx_strand_id
1 'polypeptide(L)'
;MTLELIIFIASILFGALLYWKESNGNGLYRFFNKLMNSKELRMKPKDKTGFVYQQKFFIRLVFIGLLFLIGIVVTRFLIPIDLATISIFTSMIIGTLVGTYLANFIFKSSEVIDEQSESIEDKIHNTFEKGKDFIEDLKVKNANVVDETNENPEAEPEPEKKSARERLKDKGLM
;
A
#
# COMPACT_ATOMS: atom_id res chain seq x y z
N MET A 1 0.81 -26.38 -13.73
CA MET A 1 0.05 -25.81 -12.59
C MET A 1 0.84 -25.78 -11.28
N THR A 2 1.29 -26.92 -10.71
CA THR A 2 2.01 -26.91 -9.41
C THR A 2 3.41 -26.26 -9.47
N LEU A 3 4.25 -26.66 -10.43
CA LEU A 3 5.60 -26.09 -10.60
C LEU A 3 5.57 -24.61 -11.01
N GLU A 4 4.63 -24.21 -11.86
CA GLU A 4 4.42 -22.80 -12.26
C GLU A 4 4.04 -21.93 -11.05
N LEU A 5 3.19 -22.42 -10.15
CA LEU A 5 2.81 -21.72 -8.93
C LEU A 5 4.01 -21.56 -7.98
N ILE A 6 4.81 -22.63 -7.79
CA ILE A 6 6.02 -22.58 -6.96
C ILE A 6 6.99 -21.53 -7.51
N ILE A 7 7.23 -21.53 -8.82
CA ILE A 7 8.07 -20.54 -9.49
C ILE A 7 7.52 -19.13 -9.32
N PHE A 8 6.20 -18.95 -9.43
CA PHE A 8 5.56 -17.65 -9.24
C PHE A 8 5.71 -17.12 -7.80
N ILE A 9 5.53 -17.97 -6.79
CA ILE A 9 5.75 -17.58 -5.39
C ILE A 9 7.23 -17.27 -5.17
N ALA A 10 8.14 -18.08 -5.71
CA ALA A 10 9.57 -17.85 -5.64
C ALA A 10 9.97 -16.52 -6.31
N SER A 11 9.34 -16.14 -7.42
CA SER A 11 9.62 -14.89 -8.11
C SER A 11 9.13 -13.66 -7.33
N ILE A 12 8.03 -13.77 -6.58
CA ILE A 12 7.58 -12.74 -5.63
C ILE A 12 8.60 -12.55 -4.51
N LEU A 13 9.02 -13.65 -3.86
CA LEU A 13 10.04 -13.59 -2.81
C LEU A 13 11.36 -13.03 -3.34
N PHE A 14 11.76 -13.43 -4.55
CA PHE A 14 12.94 -12.90 -5.22
C PHE A 14 12.83 -11.39 -5.46
N GLY A 15 11.67 -10.90 -5.91
CA GLY A 15 11.42 -9.46 -6.07
C GLY A 15 11.54 -8.69 -4.75
N ALA A 16 10.99 -9.23 -3.67
CA ALA A 16 11.12 -8.63 -2.35
C ALA A 16 12.57 -8.60 -1.85
N LEU A 17 13.31 -9.71 -2.03
CA LEU A 17 14.73 -9.80 -1.69
C LEU A 17 15.60 -8.84 -2.51
N LEU A 18 15.34 -8.71 -3.81
CA LEU A 18 16.02 -7.73 -4.66
C LEU A 18 15.80 -6.30 -4.17
N TYR A 19 14.54 -5.96 -3.85
CA TYR A 19 14.18 -4.64 -3.31
C TYR A 19 14.91 -4.36 -1.99
N TRP A 20 14.92 -5.31 -1.05
CA TRP A 20 15.60 -5.17 0.24
C TRP A 20 17.13 -5.08 0.11
N LYS A 21 17.72 -5.90 -0.74
CA LYS A 21 19.17 -5.82 -1.00
C LYS A 21 19.54 -4.43 -1.50
N GLU A 22 18.76 -3.89 -2.44
CA GLU A 22 19.03 -2.58 -3.03
C GLU A 22 18.71 -1.42 -2.08
N SER A 23 17.72 -1.56 -1.17
CA SER A 23 17.43 -0.57 -0.13
C SER A 23 18.57 -0.43 0.88
N ASN A 24 19.28 -1.53 1.16
CA ASN A 24 20.45 -1.53 2.04
C ASN A 24 21.71 -1.00 1.36
N GLY A 25 21.79 -1.04 0.03
CA GLY A 25 22.92 -0.49 -0.72
C GLY A 25 22.70 -0.44 -2.23
N ASN A 26 22.94 0.74 -2.83
CA ASN A 26 22.78 0.99 -4.27
C ASN A 26 24.12 1.10 -5.02
N GLY A 27 25.18 0.43 -4.54
CA GLY A 27 26.53 0.55 -5.09
C GLY A 27 26.62 0.23 -6.58
N LEU A 28 25.91 -0.82 -7.04
CA LEU A 28 25.87 -1.19 -8.45
C LEU A 28 25.22 -0.10 -9.30
N TYR A 29 24.09 0.45 -8.85
CA TYR A 29 23.41 1.55 -9.54
C TYR A 29 24.29 2.80 -9.60
N ARG A 30 24.98 3.15 -8.50
CA ARG A 30 25.92 4.29 -8.46
C ARG A 30 27.09 4.10 -9.43
N PHE A 31 27.59 2.89 -9.57
CA PHE A 31 28.66 2.58 -10.53
C PHE A 31 28.21 2.88 -11.96
N PHE A 32 27.06 2.34 -12.38
CA PHE A 32 26.50 2.61 -13.71
C PHE A 32 26.15 4.09 -13.91
N ASN A 33 25.59 4.74 -12.88
CA ASN A 33 25.31 6.17 -12.93
C ASN A 33 26.58 7.01 -13.11
N LYS A 34 27.68 6.65 -12.43
CA LYS A 34 28.98 7.34 -12.57
C LYS A 34 29.60 7.14 -13.95
N LEU A 35 29.37 5.96 -14.55
CA LEU A 35 29.86 5.59 -15.88
C LEU A 35 29.10 6.32 -16.99
N MET A 36 27.77 6.42 -16.90
CA MET A 36 26.93 6.99 -17.95
C MET A 36 26.70 8.50 -17.83
N ASN A 37 26.76 9.07 -16.61
CA ASN A 37 26.45 10.49 -16.39
C ASN A 37 27.70 11.36 -16.11
N SER A 38 27.66 12.58 -16.64
CA SER A 38 28.63 13.64 -16.37
C SER A 38 28.61 14.05 -14.90
N LYS A 39 29.67 14.68 -14.37
CA LYS A 39 29.80 15.04 -12.94
C LYS A 39 28.60 15.84 -12.41
N GLU A 40 27.98 16.66 -13.26
CA GLU A 40 26.84 17.52 -12.95
C GLU A 40 25.51 16.74 -12.85
N LEU A 41 25.37 15.67 -13.64
CA LEU A 41 24.17 14.81 -13.68
C LEU A 41 24.33 13.56 -12.80
N ARG A 42 25.33 13.53 -11.92
CA ARG A 42 25.52 12.40 -11.00
C ARG A 42 24.50 12.43 -9.89
N MET A 43 24.08 11.24 -9.52
CA MET A 43 23.25 10.99 -8.35
C MET A 43 23.93 11.52 -7.09
N LYS A 44 23.14 12.16 -6.20
CA LYS A 44 23.64 12.75 -4.97
C LYS A 44 24.16 11.67 -4.00
N PRO A 45 25.15 11.98 -3.14
CA PRO A 45 25.73 10.99 -2.23
C PRO A 45 24.76 10.40 -1.20
N LYS A 46 23.68 11.11 -0.86
CA LYS A 46 22.64 10.67 0.09
C LYS A 46 21.45 9.97 -0.57
N ASP A 47 21.37 9.99 -1.90
CA ASP A 47 20.25 9.40 -2.62
C ASP A 47 20.40 7.87 -2.67
N LYS A 48 19.31 7.16 -2.35
CA LYS A 48 19.26 5.69 -2.29
C LYS A 48 18.61 5.06 -3.52
N THR A 49 18.14 5.85 -4.48
CA THR A 49 17.54 5.34 -5.72
C THR A 49 18.39 4.26 -6.37
N GLY A 50 17.74 3.18 -6.79
CA GLY A 50 18.34 2.06 -7.46
C GLY A 50 17.69 1.77 -8.80
N PHE A 51 17.93 0.58 -9.32
CA PHE A 51 17.22 0.02 -10.46
C PHE A 51 15.76 -0.33 -10.13
N VAL A 52 15.51 -0.77 -8.90
CA VAL A 52 14.21 -1.21 -8.40
C VAL A 52 13.78 -0.34 -7.21
N TYR A 53 14.67 -0.12 -6.24
CA TYR A 53 14.39 0.68 -5.04
C TYR A 53 14.14 2.16 -5.37
N GLN A 54 13.04 2.72 -4.86
CA GLN A 54 12.56 4.10 -5.13
C GLN A 54 12.38 4.48 -6.62
N GLN A 55 12.49 3.50 -7.52
CA GLN A 55 12.47 3.76 -8.95
C GLN A 55 11.04 3.75 -9.52
N LYS A 56 10.80 4.58 -10.55
CA LYS A 56 9.53 4.64 -11.29
C LYS A 56 9.21 3.29 -11.96
N PHE A 57 7.93 2.98 -12.10
CA PHE A 57 7.44 1.71 -12.67
C PHE A 57 8.12 1.36 -14.00
N PHE A 58 8.17 2.30 -14.95
CA PHE A 58 8.73 2.05 -16.27
C PHE A 58 10.19 1.60 -16.23
N ILE A 59 11.04 2.32 -15.48
CA ILE A 59 12.47 1.97 -15.39
C ILE A 59 12.65 0.63 -14.66
N ARG A 60 11.86 0.40 -13.61
CA ARG A 60 11.82 -0.87 -12.89
C ARG A 60 11.44 -2.04 -13.80
N LEU A 61 10.40 -1.87 -14.62
CA LEU A 61 9.95 -2.86 -15.59
C LEU A 61 11.05 -3.18 -16.61
N VAL A 62 11.69 -2.15 -17.18
CA VAL A 62 12.78 -2.31 -18.14
C VAL A 62 13.95 -3.07 -17.50
N PHE A 63 14.34 -2.72 -16.27
CA PHE A 63 15.42 -3.40 -15.57
C PHE A 63 15.10 -4.87 -15.29
N ILE A 64 13.92 -5.16 -14.72
CA ILE A 64 13.50 -6.54 -14.41
C ILE A 64 13.40 -7.34 -15.71
N GLY A 65 12.80 -6.78 -16.75
CA GLY A 65 12.72 -7.42 -18.06
C GLY A 65 14.10 -7.76 -18.63
N LEU A 66 15.05 -6.83 -18.56
CA LEU A 66 16.42 -7.05 -19.02
C LEU A 66 17.16 -8.10 -18.19
N LEU A 67 16.97 -8.10 -16.86
CA LEU A 67 17.52 -9.10 -15.95
C LEU A 67 17.06 -10.51 -16.33
N PHE A 68 15.76 -10.69 -16.58
CA PHE A 68 15.22 -11.99 -17.00
C PHE A 68 15.63 -12.36 -18.42
N LEU A 69 15.76 -11.39 -19.34
CA LEU A 69 16.27 -11.63 -20.69
C LEU A 69 17.70 -12.20 -20.65
N ILE A 70 18.58 -11.59 -19.85
CA ILE A 70 19.95 -12.11 -19.63
C ILE A 70 19.87 -13.51 -18.99
N GLY A 71 19.01 -13.70 -17.98
CA GLY A 71 18.78 -14.99 -17.35
C GLY A 71 18.37 -16.08 -18.34
N ILE A 72 17.49 -15.77 -19.31
CA ILE A 72 17.08 -16.68 -20.38
C ILE A 72 18.26 -17.06 -21.26
N VAL A 73 19.07 -16.09 -21.71
CA VAL A 73 20.24 -16.36 -22.55
C VAL A 73 21.22 -17.28 -21.84
N VAL A 74 21.50 -17.01 -20.56
CA VAL A 74 22.40 -17.82 -19.74
C VAL A 74 21.83 -19.22 -19.51
N THR A 75 20.58 -19.34 -19.06
CA THR A 75 19.96 -20.64 -18.77
C THR A 75 19.82 -21.51 -20.00
N ARG A 76 19.52 -20.93 -21.18
CA ARG A 76 19.45 -21.65 -22.45
C ARG A 76 20.80 -22.20 -22.90
N PHE A 77 21.90 -21.55 -22.51
CA PHE A 77 23.25 -22.04 -22.76
C PHE A 77 23.63 -23.19 -21.80
N LEU A 78 23.24 -23.10 -20.53
CA LEU A 78 23.57 -24.11 -19.51
C LEU A 78 22.68 -25.37 -19.58
N ILE A 79 21.41 -25.23 -19.94
CA ILE A 79 20.44 -26.33 -19.92
C ILE A 79 19.56 -26.29 -21.17
N PRO A 80 19.52 -27.37 -21.98
CA PRO A 80 18.63 -27.47 -23.14
C PRO A 80 17.21 -27.86 -22.71
N ILE A 81 16.56 -27.08 -21.86
CA ILE A 81 15.14 -27.28 -21.49
C ILE A 81 14.26 -26.44 -22.41
N ASP A 82 13.32 -27.11 -23.10
CA ASP A 82 12.33 -26.50 -23.97
C ASP A 82 10.91 -26.70 -23.40
N LEU A 83 10.64 -26.08 -22.24
CA LEU A 83 9.37 -26.23 -21.53
C LEU A 83 8.73 -24.86 -21.33
N ALA A 84 7.76 -24.51 -22.17
CA ALA A 84 6.80 -23.42 -21.95
C ALA A 84 7.42 -22.10 -21.45
N THR A 85 8.58 -21.75 -21.99
CA THR A 85 9.46 -20.68 -21.50
C THR A 85 8.73 -19.35 -21.37
N ILE A 86 7.99 -18.93 -22.39
CA ILE A 86 7.36 -17.60 -22.42
C ILE A 86 6.37 -17.39 -21.27
N SER A 87 5.52 -18.37 -20.96
CA SER A 87 4.53 -18.26 -19.88
C SER A 87 5.20 -18.20 -18.50
N ILE A 88 6.16 -19.09 -18.26
CA ILE A 88 6.91 -19.15 -17.00
C ILE A 88 7.73 -17.87 -16.80
N PHE A 89 8.38 -17.37 -17.85
CA PHE A 89 9.13 -16.12 -17.74
C PHE A 89 8.23 -14.90 -17.54
N THR A 90 7.06 -14.88 -18.19
CA THR A 90 6.07 -13.82 -17.97
C THR A 90 5.59 -13.83 -16.52
N SER A 91 5.27 -15.01 -15.95
CA SER A 91 4.87 -15.12 -14.55
C SER A 91 6.01 -14.76 -13.60
N MET A 92 7.26 -15.11 -13.93
CA MET A 92 8.43 -14.68 -13.15
C MET A 92 8.57 -13.16 -13.13
N ILE A 93 8.49 -12.48 -14.28
CA ILE A 93 8.59 -11.02 -14.37
C ILE A 93 7.47 -10.35 -13.58
N ILE A 94 6.22 -10.80 -13.77
CA ILE A 94 5.06 -10.26 -13.05
C ILE A 94 5.20 -10.50 -11.55
N GLY A 95 5.55 -11.71 -11.13
CA GLY A 95 5.73 -12.03 -9.72
C GLY A 95 6.85 -11.23 -9.07
N THR A 96 7.99 -11.05 -9.76
CA THR A 96 9.07 -10.17 -9.30
C THR A 96 8.60 -8.73 -9.17
N LEU A 97 7.87 -8.18 -10.14
CA LEU A 97 7.28 -6.84 -10.02
C LEU A 97 6.38 -6.72 -8.81
N VAL A 98 5.44 -7.66 -8.64
CA VAL A 98 4.54 -7.73 -7.48
C VAL A 98 5.33 -7.77 -6.17
N GLY A 99 6.37 -8.61 -6.10
CA GLY A 99 7.27 -8.70 -4.95
C GLY A 99 7.95 -7.38 -4.60
N THR A 100 8.39 -6.62 -5.60
CA THR A 100 9.03 -5.30 -5.36
C THR A 100 8.03 -4.26 -4.84
N TYR A 101 6.76 -4.35 -5.23
CA TYR A 101 5.71 -3.46 -4.73
C TYR A 101 5.26 -3.84 -3.32
N LEU A 102 5.15 -5.13 -3.04
CA LEU A 102 4.89 -5.63 -1.69
C LEU A 102 6.01 -5.19 -0.73
N ALA A 103 7.27 -5.35 -1.13
CA ALA A 103 8.39 -4.86 -0.35
C ALA A 103 8.31 -3.35 -0.14
N ASN A 104 8.08 -2.57 -1.20
CA ASN A 104 7.92 -1.12 -1.08
C ASN A 104 6.79 -0.72 -0.11
N PHE A 105 5.67 -1.44 -0.12
CA PHE A 105 4.58 -1.23 0.82
C PHE A 105 4.99 -1.54 2.26
N ILE A 106 5.66 -2.68 2.49
CA ILE A 106 6.15 -3.08 3.82
C ILE A 106 7.13 -2.04 4.37
N PHE A 107 8.15 -1.65 3.58
CA PHE A 107 9.14 -0.65 4.00
C PHE A 107 8.52 0.74 4.24
N LYS A 108 7.57 1.16 3.41
CA LYS A 108 6.88 2.43 3.62
C LYS A 108 5.94 2.37 4.82
N SER A 109 5.30 1.23 5.08
CA SER A 109 4.45 1.05 6.25
C SER A 109 5.27 1.06 7.54
N SER A 110 6.46 0.43 7.57
CA SER A 110 7.33 0.52 8.75
C SER A 110 7.81 1.95 9.00
N GLU A 111 8.15 2.70 7.95
CA GLU A 111 8.57 4.10 8.08
C GLU A 111 7.41 4.99 8.59
N VAL A 112 6.19 4.79 8.09
CA VAL A 112 4.99 5.50 8.57
C VAL A 112 4.60 5.08 9.99
N ILE A 113 4.77 3.81 10.36
CA ILE A 113 4.50 3.32 11.72
C ILE A 113 5.51 3.92 12.70
N ASP A 114 6.79 3.99 12.35
CA ASP A 114 7.83 4.59 13.19
C ASP A 114 7.65 6.11 13.34
N GLU A 115 7.22 6.82 12.29
CA GLU A 115 7.00 8.27 12.33
C GLU A 115 5.64 8.64 12.98
N GLN A 116 4.64 7.77 12.88
CA GLN A 116 3.33 7.98 13.49
C GLN A 116 3.16 7.28 14.83
N SER A 117 4.12 6.51 15.36
CA SER A 117 3.96 5.85 16.66
C SER A 117 3.69 6.86 17.78
N GLU A 118 4.40 7.99 17.79
CA GLU A 118 4.18 9.08 18.75
C GLU A 118 2.78 9.71 18.57
N SER A 119 2.33 9.95 17.33
CA SER A 119 0.99 10.52 17.07
C SER A 119 -0.16 9.52 17.27
N ILE A 120 0.10 8.22 17.07
CA ILE A 120 -0.89 7.14 17.19
C ILE A 120 -1.07 6.81 18.67
N GLU A 121 -0.01 6.81 19.48
CA GLU A 121 -0.10 6.69 20.93
C GLU A 121 -0.98 7.80 21.51
N ASP A 122 -0.73 9.06 21.13
CA ASP A 122 -1.55 10.19 21.55
C ASP A 122 -2.99 10.09 21.06
N LYS A 123 -3.23 9.65 19.82
CA LYS A 123 -4.61 9.49 19.29
C LYS A 123 -5.35 8.32 19.93
N ILE A 124 -4.66 7.23 20.25
CA ILE A 124 -5.23 6.08 20.96
C ILE A 124 -5.54 6.48 22.39
N HIS A 125 -4.65 7.22 23.07
CA HIS A 125 -4.89 7.74 24.40
C HIS A 125 -6.12 8.67 24.42
N ASN A 126 -6.16 9.64 23.51
CA ASN A 126 -7.31 10.54 23.36
C ASN A 126 -8.63 9.81 23.00
N THR A 127 -8.57 8.71 22.24
CA THR A 127 -9.75 7.91 21.89
C THR A 127 -10.18 7.03 23.07
N PHE A 128 -9.22 6.53 23.85
CA PHE A 128 -9.48 5.77 25.08
C PHE A 128 -10.08 6.66 26.17
N GLU A 129 -9.58 7.89 26.34
CA GLU A 129 -10.17 8.90 27.23
C GLU A 129 -11.58 9.27 26.79
N LYS A 130 -11.79 9.60 25.51
CA LYS A 130 -13.15 9.83 24.99
C LYS A 130 -14.06 8.62 25.19
N GLY A 131 -13.57 7.41 24.95
CA GLY A 131 -14.32 6.18 25.19
C GLY A 131 -14.70 5.96 26.65
N LYS A 132 -13.82 6.37 27.58
CA LYS A 132 -14.10 6.38 29.01
C LYS A 132 -15.18 7.42 29.36
N ASP A 133 -15.09 8.62 28.80
CA ASP A 133 -16.12 9.66 28.96
C ASP A 133 -17.48 9.20 28.42
N PHE A 134 -17.52 8.50 27.28
CA PHE A 134 -18.76 7.92 26.74
C PHE A 134 -19.36 6.84 27.65
N ILE A 135 -18.54 6.00 28.31
CA ILE A 135 -19.00 5.01 29.27
C ILE A 135 -19.48 5.67 30.57
N GLU A 136 -18.83 6.75 30.99
CA GLU A 136 -19.18 7.52 32.17
C GLU A 136 -20.51 8.26 31.96
N ASP A 137 -20.69 8.91 30.81
CA ASP A 137 -21.96 9.52 30.39
C ASP A 137 -23.11 8.49 30.33
N LEU A 138 -22.84 7.28 29.84
CA LEU A 138 -23.81 6.17 29.83
C LEU A 138 -24.15 5.67 31.25
N LYS A 139 -23.21 5.70 32.19
CA LYS A 139 -23.46 5.35 33.61
C LYS A 139 -24.25 6.44 34.33
N VAL A 140 -23.90 7.71 34.13
CA VAL A 140 -24.57 8.87 34.76
C VAL A 140 -26.00 9.00 34.25
N LYS A 141 -26.25 8.77 32.95
CA LYS A 141 -27.59 8.80 32.38
C LYS A 141 -28.50 7.67 32.87
N ASN A 142 -27.95 6.56 33.37
CA ASN A 142 -28.71 5.46 33.97
C ASN A 142 -29.00 5.65 35.47
N ALA A 143 -28.36 6.61 36.14
CA ALA A 143 -28.56 6.88 37.57
C ALA A 143 -29.67 7.90 37.87
N ASN A 144 -30.11 8.68 36.87
CA ASN A 144 -31.14 9.73 37.02
C ASN A 144 -32.49 9.38 36.36
N VAL A 145 -32.81 8.09 36.17
CA VAL A 145 -34.11 7.66 35.56
C VAL A 145 -35.03 6.99 36.60
N VAL A 146 -34.96 7.44 37.85
CA VAL A 146 -35.98 7.10 38.87
C VAL A 146 -36.47 8.42 39.46
N ASP A 147 -37.79 8.61 39.38
CA ASP A 147 -38.59 9.78 39.74
C ASP A 147 -38.57 10.97 38.77
N GLU A 148 -39.49 10.91 37.80
CA GLU A 148 -40.58 11.88 37.63
C GLU A 148 -41.52 11.38 36.51
N THR A 149 -42.37 10.39 36.84
CA THR A 149 -43.51 10.02 36.01
C THR A 149 -44.72 10.83 36.45
N ASN A 150 -44.85 12.06 35.96
CA ASN A 150 -46.15 12.70 35.77
C ASN A 150 -46.02 13.95 34.89
N GLU A 151 -47.06 14.16 34.09
CA GLU A 151 -47.30 15.31 33.19
C GLU A 151 -46.75 15.20 31.76
N ASN A 152 -47.53 14.50 30.93
CA ASN A 152 -47.76 14.93 29.55
C ASN A 152 -48.76 16.10 29.60
N PRO A 153 -48.54 17.20 28.85
CA PRO A 153 -49.39 17.38 27.67
C PRO A 153 -48.69 18.00 26.44
N GLU A 154 -48.99 17.41 25.28
CA GLU A 154 -49.05 18.01 23.94
C GLU A 154 -47.77 18.60 23.34
N ALA A 155 -47.09 17.80 22.48
CA ALA A 155 -46.24 18.32 21.42
C ALA A 155 -46.92 18.07 20.06
N GLU A 156 -47.36 19.14 19.43
CA GLU A 156 -47.90 19.20 18.08
C GLU A 156 -46.94 18.50 17.07
N PRO A 157 -47.45 17.74 16.07
CA PRO A 157 -46.59 17.11 15.09
C PRO A 157 -45.94 18.16 14.18
N GLU A 158 -44.60 18.19 14.13
CA GLU A 158 -43.85 18.98 13.15
C GLU A 158 -44.39 18.70 11.73
N PRO A 159 -44.63 19.73 10.89
CA PRO A 159 -45.22 19.53 9.58
C PRO A 159 -44.31 18.68 8.69
N GLU A 160 -44.89 17.65 8.07
CA GLU A 160 -44.25 16.73 7.12
C GLU A 160 -43.43 17.50 6.07
N LYS A 161 -42.10 17.42 6.17
CA LYS A 161 -41.20 18.02 5.19
C LYS A 161 -41.21 17.15 3.92
N LYS A 162 -41.73 17.72 2.81
CA LYS A 162 -41.79 17.08 1.49
C LYS A 162 -40.48 16.38 1.11
N SER A 163 -40.61 15.15 0.61
CA SER A 163 -39.49 14.32 0.19
C SER A 163 -38.68 14.97 -0.94
N ALA A 164 -37.37 14.70 -1.00
CA ALA A 164 -36.47 15.24 -2.02
C ALA A 164 -36.98 15.01 -3.46
N ARG A 165 -37.72 13.92 -3.68
CA ARG A 165 -38.35 13.59 -4.96
C ARG A 165 -39.47 14.56 -5.35
N GLU A 166 -40.29 14.97 -4.39
CA GLU A 166 -41.36 15.95 -4.63
C GLU A 166 -40.78 17.34 -4.90
N ARG A 167 -39.67 17.68 -4.23
CA ARG A 167 -38.93 18.94 -4.47
C ARG A 167 -38.32 19.01 -5.88
N LEU A 168 -37.98 17.86 -6.47
CA LEU A 168 -37.45 17.76 -7.83
C LEU A 168 -38.57 17.87 -8.88
N LYS A 169 -39.75 17.30 -8.60
CA LYS A 169 -40.93 17.40 -9.46
C LYS A 169 -41.49 18.83 -9.51
N ASP A 170 -41.55 19.53 -8.38
CA ASP A 170 -42.00 20.93 -8.31
C ASP A 170 -41.10 21.89 -9.12
N LYS A 171 -39.83 21.51 -9.32
CA LYS A 171 -38.87 22.27 -10.11
C LYS A 171 -38.86 21.92 -11.60
N GLY A 172 -39.78 21.05 -12.05
CA GLY A 172 -39.92 20.67 -13.46
C GLY A 172 -38.73 19.89 -14.03
N LEU A 173 -37.93 19.26 -13.16
CA LEU A 173 -36.72 18.51 -13.55
C LEU A 173 -36.99 17.00 -13.72
N MET A 174 -38.24 16.55 -13.49
CA MET A 174 -38.73 15.18 -13.71
C MET A 174 -40.13 15.18 -14.32
#